data_AF-A0A2W0B0Y0-F1
#
_entry.id   AF-A0A2W0B0Y0-F1
#
_cell.length_a   1.000
_cell.length_b   1.000
_cell.length_c   1.000
_cell.angle_alpha   90.00
_cell.angle_beta   90.00
_cell.angle_gamma   90.00
#
_symmetry.space_group_name_H-M   'P 1'
#
loop_
_entity.id
_entity.type
_entity.pdbx_description
1 polymer ?
#
loop_
_entity_poly.entity_id
_entity_poly.type
_entity_poly.pdbx_seq_one_letter_code
_entity_poly.pdbx_strand_id
1 'polypeptide(L)'
;MAIYLPGTQEEQELALDELTPREIVSELDKYVVGQNAAKRAVAIALRNRMRRQKLAPELAEEIMPKNIIMIGPTGVGKTEIARRLARLANSPFLKVEASKFTE
;
A
#
# COMPACT_ATOMS: atom_id res chain seq x y z
N MET A 1 -34.15 2.63 -28.94
CA MET A 1 -34.44 2.65 -27.49
C MET A 1 -33.42 1.74 -26.83
N ALA A 2 -32.30 2.30 -26.36
CA ALA A 2 -31.24 1.52 -25.73
C ALA A 2 -31.66 1.23 -24.29
N ILE A 3 -31.83 -0.04 -23.95
CA ILE A 3 -32.08 -0.47 -22.58
C ILE A 3 -30.72 -0.52 -21.90
N TYR A 4 -30.45 0.44 -21.04
CA TYR A 4 -29.28 0.41 -20.16
C TYR A 4 -29.59 -0.58 -19.03
N LEU A 5 -28.83 -1.67 -18.97
CA LEU A 5 -28.84 -2.54 -17.79
C LEU A 5 -28.25 -1.75 -16.61
N PRO A 6 -28.87 -1.78 -15.42
CA PRO A 6 -28.25 -1.21 -14.24
C PRO A 6 -26.97 -2.01 -13.95
N GLY A 7 -25.83 -1.32 -14.03
CA GLY A 7 -24.53 -1.88 -13.67
C GLY A 7 -24.63 -2.51 -12.28
N THR A 8 -24.18 -3.76 -12.18
CA THR A 8 -24.08 -4.49 -10.92
C THR A 8 -23.14 -3.74 -9.98
N GLN A 9 -23.71 -3.27 -8.88
CA GLN A 9 -23.11 -2.97 -7.58
C GLN A 9 -21.85 -2.09 -7.60
N GLU A 10 -22.03 -0.90 -7.04
CA GLU A 10 -21.02 -0.04 -6.43
C GLU A 10 -19.86 -0.86 -5.83
N GLU A 11 -18.82 -1.14 -6.61
CA GLU A 11 -17.47 -1.18 -6.06
C GLU A 11 -17.23 0.26 -5.63
N GLN A 12 -17.55 0.56 -4.36
CA GLN A 12 -17.11 1.79 -3.73
C GLN A 12 -15.60 1.85 -3.97
N GLU A 13 -15.21 2.70 -4.90
CA GLU A 13 -13.83 3.08 -5.15
C GLU A 13 -13.38 3.72 -3.85
N LEU A 14 -12.86 2.89 -2.94
CA LEU A 14 -12.37 3.31 -1.63
C LEU A 14 -11.43 4.47 -1.94
N ALA A 15 -11.83 5.68 -1.58
CA ALA A 15 -10.99 6.86 -1.72
C ALA A 15 -9.79 6.62 -0.82
N LEU A 16 -8.73 6.09 -1.40
CA LEU A 16 -7.55 5.63 -0.67
C LEU A 16 -6.98 6.73 0.19
N ASP A 17 -7.19 7.98 -0.23
CA ASP A 17 -6.87 9.26 0.40
C ASP A 17 -7.41 9.46 1.82
N GLU A 18 -8.29 8.58 2.31
CA GLU A 18 -8.85 8.65 3.65
C GLU A 18 -8.42 7.54 4.60
N LEU A 19 -7.95 6.39 4.10
CA LEU A 19 -7.66 5.23 4.94
C LEU A 19 -6.70 5.57 6.09
N THR A 20 -7.14 5.27 7.30
CA THR A 20 -6.33 5.36 8.50
C THR A 20 -5.34 4.19 8.54
N PRO A 21 -4.22 4.31 9.29
CA PRO A 21 -3.31 3.19 9.46
C PRO A 21 -3.98 1.92 10.02
N ARG A 22 -5.05 2.05 10.81
CA ARG A 22 -5.79 0.90 11.35
C ARG A 22 -6.58 0.18 10.27
N GLU A 23 -7.25 0.91 9.38
CA GLU A 23 -8.00 0.33 8.27
C GLU A 23 -7.07 -0.33 7.26
N ILE A 24 -5.91 0.28 6.96
CA ILE A 24 -4.88 -0.35 6.11
C ILE A 24 -4.43 -1.69 6.72
N VAL A 25 -4.17 -1.73 8.03
CA VAL A 25 -3.79 -2.98 8.71
C VAL A 25 -4.92 -4.01 8.61
N SER A 26 -6.17 -3.60 8.87
CA SER A 26 -7.34 -4.48 8.77
C SER A 26 -7.56 -5.04 7.37
N GLU A 27 -7.24 -4.27 6.33
CA GLU A 27 -7.33 -4.74 4.95
C GLU A 27 -6.19 -5.74 4.64
N LEU A 28 -4.98 -5.48 5.14
CA LEU A 28 -3.86 -6.41 5.02
C LEU A 28 -4.08 -7.71 5.81
N ASP A 29 -4.83 -7.66 6.92
CA ASP A 29 -5.18 -8.83 7.73
C ASP A 29 -6.01 -9.87 6.95
N LYS A 30 -6.77 -9.45 5.93
CA LYS A 30 -7.55 -10.36 5.06
C LYS A 30 -6.66 -11.27 4.19
N TYR A 31 -5.40 -10.90 3.96
CA TYR A 31 -4.52 -11.58 3.01
C TYR A 31 -3.23 -12.13 3.63
N VAL A 32 -2.76 -11.54 4.72
CA VAL A 32 -1.52 -11.96 5.39
C VAL A 32 -1.86 -12.25 6.84
N VAL A 33 -1.52 -13.43 7.34
CA VAL A 33 -1.77 -13.78 8.75
C VAL A 33 -0.59 -13.32 9.62
N GLY A 34 -0.87 -12.68 10.77
CA GLY A 34 0.16 -12.20 11.70
C GLY A 34 0.98 -11.02 11.15
N GLN A 35 2.30 -10.98 11.45
CA GLN A 35 3.22 -9.92 10.98
C GLN A 35 2.78 -8.48 11.33
N ASN A 36 2.19 -8.29 12.51
CA ASN A 36 1.58 -7.02 12.94
C ASN A 36 2.54 -5.83 12.85
N ALA A 37 3.82 -6.03 13.19
CA ALA A 37 4.83 -4.97 13.11
C ALA A 37 5.08 -4.52 11.65
N ALA A 38 5.18 -5.47 10.72
CA ALA A 38 5.38 -5.17 9.30
C ALA A 38 4.15 -4.45 8.70
N LYS A 39 2.94 -4.94 8.99
CA LYS A 39 1.69 -4.29 8.57
C LYS A 39 1.57 -2.86 9.07
N ARG A 40 1.86 -2.64 10.36
CA ARG A 40 1.86 -1.31 10.96
C ARG A 40 2.89 -0.38 10.30
N ALA A 41 4.10 -0.88 10.04
CA ALA A 41 5.14 -0.09 9.39
C ALA A 41 4.72 0.37 7.98
N VAL A 42 4.19 -0.54 7.16
CA VAL A 42 3.74 -0.20 5.81
C VAL A 42 2.52 0.72 5.82
N ALA A 43 1.59 0.54 6.75
CA ALA A 43 0.42 1.39 6.89
C ALA A 43 0.79 2.83 7.25
N ILE A 44 1.77 3.01 8.15
CA ILE A 44 2.29 4.34 8.51
C ILE A 44 3.00 4.98 7.31
N ALA A 45 3.83 4.22 6.58
CA ALA A 45 4.52 4.76 5.40
C ALA A 45 3.54 5.23 4.33
N LEU A 46 2.50 4.45 4.05
CA LEU A 46 1.44 4.85 3.11
C LEU A 46 0.70 6.11 3.60
N ARG A 47 0.30 6.16 4.88
CA ARG A 47 -0.35 7.33 5.44
C ARG A 47 0.53 8.58 5.40
N ASN A 48 1.84 8.43 5.59
CA ASN A 48 2.79 9.54 5.49
C ASN A 48 2.88 10.08 4.07
N ARG A 49 2.81 9.23 3.03
CA ARG A 49 2.75 9.67 1.63
C ARG A 49 1.54 10.57 1.39
N MET A 50 0.38 10.18 1.91
CA MET A 50 -0.87 10.95 1.73
C MET A 50 -0.85 12.25 2.52
N ARG A 51 -0.29 12.23 3.73
CA ARG A 51 -0.08 13.46 4.53
C ARG A 51 0.83 14.43 3.79
N ARG A 52 1.90 13.94 3.16
CA ARG A 52 2.83 14.76 2.37
C ARG A 52 2.13 15.45 1.20
N GLN A 53 1.19 14.78 0.52
CA GLN A 53 0.43 15.36 -0.59
C GLN A 53 -0.50 16.51 -0.16
N LYS A 54 -0.84 16.61 1.14
CA LYS A 54 -1.68 17.67 1.69
C LYS A 54 -0.88 18.87 2.23
N LEU A 55 0.45 18.84 2.14
CA LEU A 55 1.31 19.95 2.58
C LEU A 55 1.52 20.96 1.47
N ALA A 56 1.98 22.17 1.84
CA ALA A 56 2.45 23.15 0.88
C ALA A 56 3.63 22.58 0.06
N PRO A 57 3.75 22.91 -1.25
CA PRO A 57 4.75 22.32 -2.13
C PRO A 57 6.19 22.42 -1.59
N GLU A 58 6.57 23.59 -1.06
CA GLU A 58 7.90 23.86 -0.51
C GLU A 58 8.26 22.87 0.63
N LEU A 59 7.32 22.65 1.56
CA LEU A 59 7.51 21.73 2.67
C LEU A 59 7.43 20.25 2.23
N ALA A 60 6.63 19.95 1.20
CA ALA A 60 6.46 18.60 0.70
C ALA A 60 7.75 18.07 0.03
N GLU A 61 8.52 18.95 -0.63
CA GLU A 61 9.80 18.61 -1.26
C GLU A 61 10.87 18.20 -0.24
N GLU A 62 10.88 18.81 0.95
CA GLU A 62 11.82 18.47 2.02
C GLU A 62 11.53 17.09 2.65
N ILE A 63 10.32 16.55 2.47
CA ILE A 63 9.89 15.31 3.13
C ILE A 63 10.15 14.11 2.22
N MET A 64 11.22 13.38 2.55
CA MET A 64 11.54 12.12 1.90
C MET A 64 10.57 10.98 2.26
N PRO A 65 10.28 10.06 1.30
CA PRO A 65 9.54 8.83 1.58
C PRO A 65 10.20 8.00 2.69
N LYS A 66 9.37 7.38 3.54
CA LYS A 66 9.84 6.47 4.59
C LYS A 66 9.96 5.06 4.02
N ASN A 67 11.11 4.77 3.40
CA ASN A 67 11.44 3.46 2.86
C ASN A 67 11.50 2.40 3.98
N ILE A 68 11.18 1.15 3.63
CA ILE A 68 11.05 0.05 4.60
C ILE A 68 12.00 -1.08 4.19
N ILE A 69 12.74 -1.60 5.18
CA ILE A 69 13.53 -2.82 5.05
C ILE A 69 12.79 -3.91 5.84
N MET A 70 12.39 -4.99 5.17
CA MET A 70 11.75 -6.14 5.81
C MET A 70 12.77 -7.26 6.03
N ILE A 71 13.02 -7.62 7.29
CA ILE A 71 13.96 -8.67 7.67
C ILE A 71 13.18 -9.89 8.16
N GLY A 72 13.48 -11.07 7.61
CA GLY A 72 12.87 -12.34 8.03
C GLY A 72 13.09 -13.47 7.02
N PRO A 73 12.78 -14.73 7.37
CA PRO A 73 12.98 -15.88 6.51
C PRO A 73 12.03 -15.87 5.29
N THR A 74 12.27 -16.75 4.32
CA THR A 74 11.38 -16.89 3.15
C THR A 74 10.00 -17.41 3.57
N GLY A 75 8.97 -17.15 2.75
CA GLY A 75 7.61 -17.65 3.01
C GLY A 75 6.77 -16.89 4.07
N VAL A 76 7.36 -16.00 4.88
CA VAL A 76 6.62 -15.29 5.96
C VAL A 76 5.70 -14.15 5.49
N GLY A 77 5.58 -13.91 4.18
CA GLY A 77 4.68 -12.90 3.63
C GLY A 77 5.28 -11.52 3.33
N LYS A 78 6.61 -11.33 3.40
CA LYS A 78 7.26 -10.03 3.12
C LYS A 78 6.82 -9.42 1.77
N THR A 79 6.93 -10.20 0.70
CA THR A 79 6.56 -9.74 -0.65
C THR A 79 5.05 -9.59 -0.80
N GLU A 80 4.26 -10.43 -0.14
CA GLU A 80 2.79 -10.36 -0.23
C GLU A 80 2.25 -9.11 0.46
N ILE A 81 2.81 -8.69 1.60
CA ILE A 81 2.47 -7.42 2.25
C ILE A 81 2.71 -6.25 1.28
N ALA A 82 3.88 -6.19 0.63
CA ALA A 82 4.20 -5.12 -0.31
C ALA A 82 3.27 -5.13 -1.55
N ARG A 83 3.00 -6.31 -2.11
CA ARG A 83 2.08 -6.49 -3.24
C ARG A 83 0.66 -6.06 -2.91
N ARG A 84 0.14 -6.46 -1.74
CA ARG A 84 -1.21 -6.11 -1.29
C ARG A 84 -1.34 -4.63 -0.96
N LEU A 85 -0.32 -4.05 -0.33
CA LEU A 85 -0.26 -2.61 -0.09
C LEU A 85 -0.31 -1.81 -1.39
N ALA A 86 0.38 -2.25 -2.44
CA ALA A 86 0.34 -1.55 -3.72
C ALA A 86 -1.02 -1.67 -4.42
N ARG A 87 -1.66 -2.84 -4.37
CA ARG A 87 -3.04 -3.03 -4.86
C ARG A 87 -4.03 -2.17 -4.09
N LEU A 88 -3.90 -2.13 -2.76
CA LEU A 88 -4.67 -1.25 -1.90
C LEU A 88 -4.50 0.18 -2.40
N ALA A 89 -3.27 0.70 -2.43
CA ALA A 89 -2.96 2.07 -2.82
C ALA A 89 -3.13 2.40 -4.31
N ASN A 90 -3.74 1.50 -5.11
CA ASN A 90 -3.82 1.59 -6.58
C ASN A 90 -2.51 2.08 -7.23
N SER A 91 -1.39 1.55 -6.75
CA SER A 91 -0.04 2.01 -7.08
C SER A 91 0.67 0.98 -7.94
N PRO A 92 1.48 1.40 -8.94
CA PRO A 92 2.34 0.50 -9.67
C PRO A 92 3.26 -0.30 -8.73
N PHE A 93 3.43 -1.59 -9.01
CA PHE A 93 4.26 -2.49 -8.20
C PHE A 93 5.23 -3.28 -9.08
N LEU A 94 6.51 -3.20 -8.74
CA LEU A 94 7.58 -3.95 -9.40
C LEU A 94 8.38 -4.73 -8.34
N LYS A 95 8.58 -6.02 -8.59
CA LYS A 95 9.48 -6.88 -7.81
C LYS A 95 10.75 -7.08 -8.61
N VAL A 96 11.89 -6.73 -8.02
CA VAL A 96 13.21 -7.00 -8.59
C VAL A 96 14.04 -7.79 -7.58
N GLU A 97 14.91 -8.68 -8.07
CA GLU A 97 15.86 -9.42 -7.26
C GLU A 97 17.22 -8.75 -7.38
N ALA A 98 17.79 -8.33 -6.24
CA ALA A 98 19.02 -7.53 -6.22
C ALA A 98 20.23 -8.27 -6.81
N SER A 99 20.29 -9.60 -6.66
CA SER A 99 21.38 -10.43 -7.18
C SER A 99 21.47 -10.44 -8.72
N LYS A 100 20.41 -10.02 -9.43
CA LYS A 100 20.42 -9.94 -10.91
C LYS A 100 21.30 -8.83 -11.47
N PHE A 101 21.82 -7.93 -10.62
CA PHE A 101 22.64 -6.79 -11.05
C PHE A 101 24.11 -6.91 -10.63
N THR A 102 24.48 -8.04 -10.06
CA THR A 102 25.85 -8.34 -9.64
C THR A 102 26.52 -9.40 -10.51
N GLU A 103 25.80 -9.92 -11.51
CA GLU A 103 26.26 -10.82 -12.57
C GLU A 103 26.13 -10.11 -13.92
#